data_AF-A0AAW5MYK2-F1
#
_entry.id   AF-A0AAW5MYK2-F1
#
_cell.length_a   1.000
_cell.length_b   1.000
_cell.length_c   1.000
_cell.angle_alpha   90.00
_cell.angle_beta   90.00
_cell.angle_gamma   90.00
#
_symmetry.space_group_name_H-M   'P 1'
#
loop_
_entity.id
_entity.type
_entity.pdbx_description
1 polymer ?
#
loop_
_entity_poly.entity_id
_entity_poly.type
_entity_poly.pdbx_seq_one_letter_code
_entity_poly.pdbx_strand_id
1 'polypeptide(L)' 'MTQTTLSVDDTSDVIDALRKRFPKIVGPRKDDICYATTTRQEAVRALAEQAEVVLVVGSKNSSNSNRLAELAQRMGKRAF' A
#
# COMPACT_ATOMS: atom_id res chain seq x y z
N MET A 1 -4.99 5.80 14.41
CA MET A 1 -5.82 6.24 13.28
C MET A 1 -4.91 6.41 12.08
N THR A 2 -5.07 5.58 11.05
CA THR A 2 -4.36 5.67 9.78
C THR A 2 -5.33 6.02 8.66
N GLN A 3 -4.84 6.62 7.58
CA GLN A 3 -5.67 6.85 6.40
C GLN A 3 -5.98 5.52 5.70
N THR A 4 -7.19 5.35 5.18
CA THR A 4 -7.70 4.06 4.67
C THR A 4 -7.07 3.60 3.35
N THR A 5 -6.39 4.50 2.63
CA THR A 5 -5.86 4.27 1.27
C THR A 5 -4.33 4.31 1.18
N LEU A 6 -3.65 4.09 2.31
CA LEU A 6 -2.19 4.06 2.38
C LEU A 6 -1.61 2.77 1.78
N SER A 7 -0.31 2.79 1.48
CA SER A 7 0.47 1.58 1.23
C SER A 7 0.49 0.73 2.49
N VAL A 8 0.17 -0.56 2.37
CA VAL A 8 0.19 -1.50 3.52
C VAL A 8 1.62 -1.66 4.04
N ASP A 9 2.59 -1.80 3.14
CA ASP A 9 4.00 -2.00 3.49
C ASP A 9 4.55 -0.76 4.24
N ASP A 10 4.35 0.44 3.69
CA ASP A 10 4.83 1.68 4.31
C ASP A 10 4.17 1.94 5.67
N THR A 11 2.89 1.58 5.79
CA THR A 11 2.16 1.75 7.05
C THR A 11 2.68 0.78 8.12
N SER A 12 3.06 -0.44 7.75
CA SER A 12 3.69 -1.39 8.66
C SER A 12 5.01 -0.85 9.20
N ASP A 13 5.87 -0.30 8.33
CA ASP A 13 7.16 0.27 8.73
C ASP A 13 7.00 1.44 9.72
N VAL A 14 6.01 2.31 9.47
CA VAL A 14 5.69 3.43 10.35
C VAL A 14 5.14 2.93 11.71
N ILE A 15 4.28 1.93 11.71
CA ILE A 15 3.74 1.34 12.95
C ILE A 15 4.87 0.71 13.78
N ASP A 16 5.80 0.01 13.14
CA ASP A 16 6.94 -0.61 13.82
C ASP A 16 7.87 0.45 14.43
N ALA A 17 8.14 1.54 13.71
CA ALA A 17 8.89 2.68 14.24
C ALA A 17 8.18 3.33 15.45
N LEU A 18 6.85 3.49 15.39
CA LEU A 18 6.06 4.05 16.48
C LEU A 18 6.06 3.14 17.72
N ARG A 19 5.92 1.83 17.55
CA ARG A 19 5.98 0.86 18.66
C ARG A 19 7.35 0.82 19.32
N LYS A 20 8.43 0.90 18.54
CA LYS A 20 9.81 0.99 19.07
C LYS A 20 10.03 2.27 19.87
N ARG A 21 9.55 3.40 19.35
CA ARG A 21 9.73 4.72 20.01
C ARG A 21 8.81 4.94 21.20
N PHE A 22 7.60 4.39 21.15
CA PHE A 22 6.57 4.55 22.17
C PHE A 22 6.00 3.19 22.59
N PRO A 23 6.69 2.44 23.48
CA PRO A 23 6.31 1.06 23.81
C PRO A 23 4.90 0.90 24.43
N LYS A 24 4.34 1.97 25.00
CA LYS A 24 3.00 2.00 25.59
C LYS A 24 1.92 2.50 24.63
N ILE A 25 2.24 2.75 23.36
CA ILE A 25 1.27 3.26 22.38
C ILE A 25 0.16 2.24 22.16
N VAL A 26 -1.10 2.70 22.23
CA VAL A 26 -2.28 1.88 21.95
C VAL A 26 -2.72 2.18 20.52
N GLY A 27 -2.75 1.14 19.70
CA GLY A 27 -3.25 1.19 18.33
C GLY A 27 -4.28 0.10 18.08
N PRO A 28 -5.04 0.18 16.98
CA PRO A 28 -5.92 -0.90 16.56
C PRO A 28 -5.12 -2.19 16.31
N ARG A 29 -5.77 -3.37 16.40
CA ARG A 29 -5.11 -4.68 16.24
C ARG A 29 -4.43 -4.85 14.87
N LYS A 30 -4.96 -4.15 13.85
CA LYS A 30 -4.43 -4.00 12.49
C LYS A 30 -4.59 -2.52 12.11
N ASP A 31 -3.83 -2.01 11.14
CA ASP A 31 -3.99 -0.65 10.62
C ASP A 31 -5.45 -0.37 10.17
N ASP A 32 -5.84 0.91 10.07
CA ASP A 32 -7.16 1.33 9.58
C ASP A 32 -7.23 1.32 8.04
N ILE A 33 -6.34 0.59 7.36
CA ILE A 33 -6.38 0.42 5.90
C ILE A 33 -7.61 -0.44 5.56
N CYS A 34 -8.43 0.04 4.63
CA CYS A 34 -9.65 -0.68 4.29
C CYS A 34 -9.33 -1.95 3.49
N TYR A 35 -10.19 -2.97 3.63
CA TYR A 35 -10.09 -4.23 2.88
C TYR A 35 -9.88 -4.01 1.39
N ALA A 36 -10.59 -3.05 0.81
CA ALA A 36 -10.55 -2.73 -0.61
C ALA A 36 -9.15 -2.28 -1.08
N THR A 37 -8.36 -1.62 -0.24
CA THR A 37 -7.00 -1.20 -0.56
C THR A 37 -6.03 -2.38 -0.43
N THR A 38 -6.14 -3.18 0.63
CA THR A 38 -5.31 -4.38 0.82
C THR A 38 -5.48 -5.37 -0.34
N THR A 39 -6.71 -5.74 -0.69
CA THR A 39 -6.97 -6.72 -1.76
C THR A 39 -6.46 -6.23 -3.12
N ARG A 40 -6.55 -4.93 -3.42
CA ARG A 40 -6.05 -4.39 -4.69
C ARG A 40 -4.52 -4.37 -4.74
N GLN A 41 -3.84 -4.05 -3.64
CA GLN A 41 -2.37 -4.07 -3.57
C GLN A 41 -1.84 -5.51 -3.70
N GLU A 42 -2.47 -6.48 -3.05
CA GLU A 42 -2.14 -7.90 -3.19
C GLU A 42 -2.33 -8.39 -4.64
N ALA A 43 -3.45 -8.03 -5.27
CA ALA A 43 -3.72 -8.41 -6.65
C ALA A 43 -2.72 -7.79 -7.65
N VAL A 44 -2.34 -6.52 -7.46
CA VAL A 44 -1.32 -5.87 -8.29
C VAL A 44 0.06 -6.50 -8.08
N ARG A 45 0.40 -6.90 -6.85
CA ARG A 45 1.66 -7.61 -6.58
C ARG A 45 1.75 -8.90 -7.40
N ALA A 46 0.71 -9.73 -7.35
CA ALA A 46 0.63 -10.97 -8.14
C ALA A 46 0.64 -10.70 -9.66
N LEU A 47 -0.02 -9.63 -10.12
CA LEU A 47 -0.01 -9.24 -11.53
C LEU A 47 1.38 -8.79 -11.99
N ALA A 48 2.08 -8.00 -11.18
CA ALA A 48 3.39 -7.45 -11.51
C ALA A 48 4.48 -8.54 -11.60
N GLU A 49 4.34 -9.65 -10.89
CA GLU A 49 5.24 -10.80 -11.05
C GLU A 49 5.23 -11.35 -12.48
N GLN A 50 4.05 -11.37 -13.11
CA GLN A 50 3.84 -11.96 -14.43
C GLN A 50 3.96 -10.95 -15.58
N ALA A 51 3.66 -9.67 -15.32
CA ALA A 51 3.67 -8.62 -16.35
C ALA A 51 5.01 -7.86 -16.41
N GLU A 52 5.38 -7.42 -17.61
CA GLU A 52 6.50 -6.49 -17.83
C GLU A 52 6.09 -5.02 -17.64
N VAL A 53 4.82 -4.73 -17.93
CA VAL A 53 4.20 -3.40 -17.84
C VAL A 53 2.85 -3.52 -17.14
N VAL A 54 2.55 -2.61 -16.23
CA VAL A 54 1.26 -2.53 -15.51
C VAL A 54 0.56 -1.21 -15.84
N LEU A 55 -0.72 -1.26 -16.19
CA LEU A 55 -1.55 -0.07 -16.42
C LEU A 55 -2.59 0.04 -15.32
N VAL A 56 -2.59 1.15 -14.57
CA VAL A 56 -3.53 1.39 -13.48
C VAL A 56 -4.54 2.44 -13.92
N VAL A 57 -5.77 1.99 -14.14
CA VAL A 57 -6.86 2.91 -14.48
C VAL A 57 -7.30 3.70 -13.23
N GLY A 58 -7.05 5.01 -13.25
CA GLY A 58 -7.45 5.91 -12.18
C GLY A 58 -7.09 7.37 -12.44
N SER A 59 -7.67 8.27 -11.66
CA SER A 59 -7.34 9.70 -11.71
C SER A 59 -6.06 10.00 -10.93
N LYS A 60 -5.31 11.03 -11.35
CA LYS A 60 -4.05 11.45 -10.69
C LYS A 60 -4.23 11.84 -9.21
N ASN A 61 -5.43 12.25 -8.80
CA ASN A 61 -5.78 12.61 -7.42
C ASN A 61 -6.29 11.41 -6.59
N SER A 62 -6.32 10.19 -7.14
CA SER A 62 -6.71 8.99 -6.41
C SER A 62 -5.50 8.40 -5.69
N SER A 63 -5.48 8.53 -4.36
CA SER A 63 -4.42 7.94 -3.51
C SER A 63 -4.29 6.44 -3.76
N ASN A 64 -5.40 5.70 -3.76
CA ASN A 64 -5.36 4.25 -4.00
C ASN A 64 -4.78 3.90 -5.37
N SER A 65 -5.19 4.59 -6.44
CA SER A 65 -4.67 4.32 -7.79
C SER A 65 -3.17 4.60 -7.87
N ASN A 66 -2.70 5.69 -7.26
CA ASN A 66 -1.28 6.01 -7.22
C ASN A 66 -0.49 4.94 -6.45
N ARG A 67 -0.99 4.45 -5.32
CA ARG A 67 -0.32 3.38 -4.56
C ARG A 67 -0.20 2.07 -5.33
N LEU A 68 -1.17 1.74 -6.18
CA LEU A 68 -1.07 0.55 -7.05
C LEU A 68 0.03 0.72 -8.10
N ALA A 69 0.12 1.89 -8.75
CA ALA A 69 1.16 2.16 -9.74
C ALA A 69 2.56 2.17 -9.11
N GLU A 70 2.71 2.82 -7.96
CA GLU A 70 3.95 2.85 -7.19
C GLU A 70 4.38 1.44 -6.73
N LEU A 71 3.43 0.59 -6.30
CA LEU A 71 3.75 -0.77 -5.87
C LEU A 71 4.33 -1.59 -7.03
N ALA A 72 3.73 -1.52 -8.22
CA ALA A 72 4.26 -2.18 -9.41
C ALA A 72 5.65 -1.63 -9.81
N GLN A 73 5.87 -0.32 -9.68
CA GLN A 73 7.19 0.30 -9.92
C GLN A 73 8.25 -0.17 -8.92
N ARG A 74 7.92 -0.27 -7.63
CA ARG A 74 8.83 -0.79 -6.60
C ARG A 74 9.22 -2.25 -6.84
N MET A 75 8.37 -3.02 -7.50
CA MET A 75 8.66 -4.39 -7.95
C MET A 75 9.50 -4.44 -9.23
N GLY A 76 9.99 -3.30 -9.72
CA GLY A 76 10.84 -3.20 -10.90
C GLY A 76 10.10 -3.28 -12.23
N LYS A 77 8.76 -3.16 -12.24
CA LYS A 77 7.96 -3.15 -13.48
C LYS A 77 7.67 -1.73 -13.91
N ARG A 78 7.52 -1.49 -15.22
CA ARG A 78 7.05 -0.17 -15.68
C ARG A 78 5.57 -0.06 -15.36
N ALA A 79 5.13 0.98 -14.66
CA ALA A 79 3.72 1.23 -14.40
C ALA A 79 3.28 2.63 -14.79
N PHE A 80 2.05 2.74 -15.30
CA PHE A 80 1.42 3.97 -15.80
C PHE A 80 0.00 4.13 -15.27
#